data_AF-A0A951FZA5-F1
#
_entry.id   AF-A0A951FZA5-F1
#
_cell.length_a   1.000
_cell.length_b   1.000
_cell.length_c   1.000
_cell.angle_alpha   90.00
_cell.angle_beta   90.00
_cell.angle_gamma   90.00
#
_symmetry.space_group_name_H-M   'P 1'
#
loop_
_entity.id
_entity.type
_entity.pdbx_description
1 polymer ?
#
loop_
_entity_poly.entity_id
_entity_poly.type
_entity_poly.pdbx_seq_one_letter_code
_entity_poly.pdbx_strand_id
1 'polypeptide(L)'
;MEASSFTPRLPAPAVRPLAAIRRVTGRWGLLVALAALPVYYGIRDLTHGYAAGAIHGHALIHHDLSRLGVNVVEGLSNGAIWALIAIGYTLVYGIIELINFAHGDVFMIGSFTAVGLYSVFGLTTSTGAVGIVLGLLATLLITMIVCGTLNTLIERVAYRPLRRAPKLAPLITAVGFSFILQNVGLLWR
;
A
#
# COMPACT_ATOMS: atom_id res chain seq x y z
N MET A 1 14.92 63.33 32.19
CA MET A 1 13.46 63.10 32.08
C MET A 1 13.24 62.12 30.95
N GLU A 2 13.34 60.82 31.24
CA GLU A 2 13.03 59.76 30.28
C GLU A 2 11.51 59.54 30.28
N ALA A 3 10.88 59.73 29.12
CA ALA A 3 9.49 59.40 28.91
C ALA A 3 9.36 57.88 28.75
N SER A 4 8.80 57.21 29.75
CA SER A 4 8.46 55.79 29.71
C SER A 4 7.41 55.54 28.62
N SER A 5 7.82 54.93 27.51
CA SER A 5 6.93 54.53 26.41
C SER A 5 5.96 53.44 26.88
N PHE A 6 4.70 53.80 27.10
CA PHE A 6 3.62 52.86 27.45
C PHE A 6 3.21 52.09 26.19
N THR A 7 3.80 50.91 25.96
CA THR A 7 3.30 49.99 24.94
C THR A 7 2.06 49.27 25.49
N PRO A 8 0.87 49.42 24.86
CA PRO A 8 -0.32 48.70 25.31
C PRO A 8 -0.07 47.20 25.19
N ARG A 9 -0.19 46.44 26.29
CA ARG A 9 -0.19 44.98 26.22
C ARG A 9 -1.45 44.55 25.47
N LEU A 10 -1.29 44.03 24.26
CA LEU A 10 -2.37 43.39 23.52
C LEU A 10 -3.00 42.30 24.41
N PRO A 11 -4.33 42.19 24.46
CA PRO A 11 -4.99 41.13 25.22
C PRO A 11 -4.53 39.76 24.70
N ALA A 12 -4.24 38.84 25.61
CA ALA A 12 -3.82 37.49 25.25
C ALA A 12 -4.86 36.84 24.31
N PRO A 13 -4.43 36.15 23.24
CA PRO A 13 -5.36 35.55 22.29
C PRO A 13 -6.30 34.58 23.01
N ALA A 14 -7.61 34.74 22.80
CA ALA A 14 -8.63 33.89 23.40
C ALA A 14 -8.37 32.41 23.03
N VAL A 15 -8.22 31.56 24.05
CA VAL A 15 -8.03 30.13 23.88
C VAL A 15 -9.29 29.55 23.24
N ARG A 16 -9.24 29.18 21.95
CA ARG A 16 -10.40 28.61 21.24
C ARG A 16 -10.53 27.12 21.61
N PRO A 17 -11.51 26.70 22.45
CA PRO A 17 -11.60 25.32 22.94
C PRO A 17 -11.77 24.30 21.80
N LEU A 18 -12.45 24.69 20.73
CA LEU A 18 -12.62 23.86 19.52
C LEU A 18 -11.30 23.60 18.78
N ALA A 19 -10.34 24.53 18.85
CA ALA A 19 -9.02 24.34 18.25
C ALA A 19 -8.17 23.35 19.05
N ALA A 20 -8.37 23.28 20.37
CA ALA A 20 -7.72 22.29 21.23
C ALA A 20 -8.27 20.88 20.96
N ILE A 21 -9.59 20.73 20.87
CA ILE A 21 -10.26 19.46 20.54
C ILE A 21 -9.80 18.98 19.16
N ARG A 22 -9.83 19.83 18.12
CA ARG A 22 -9.36 19.45 16.78
C ARG A 22 -7.89 19.01 16.75
N ARG A 23 -7.05 19.61 17.60
CA ARG A 23 -5.62 19.26 17.69
C ARG A 23 -5.41 17.91 18.38
N VAL A 24 -6.21 17.59 19.40
CA VAL A 24 -6.17 16.29 20.10
C VAL A 24 -6.77 15.19 19.23
N THR A 25 -7.96 15.42 18.67
CA THR A 25 -8.62 14.50 17.73
C THR A 25 -7.77 14.30 16.47
N GLY A 26 -7.08 15.33 15.99
CA GLY A 26 -6.15 15.20 14.87
C GLY A 26 -4.90 14.38 15.18
N ARG A 27 -4.37 14.44 16.41
CA ARG A 27 -3.18 13.67 16.83
C ARG A 27 -3.49 12.22 17.17
N TRP A 28 -4.64 11.95 17.80
CA TRP A 28 -4.95 10.63 18.37
C TRP A 28 -6.16 9.96 17.74
N GLY A 29 -6.99 10.68 16.98
CA GLY A 29 -8.23 10.15 16.44
C GLY A 29 -8.03 8.91 15.58
N LEU A 30 -6.99 8.90 14.73
CA LEU A 30 -6.65 7.73 13.94
C LEU A 30 -6.25 6.54 14.82
N LEU A 31 -5.37 6.75 15.81
CA LEU A 31 -4.88 5.69 16.70
C LEU A 31 -6.02 5.10 17.55
N VAL A 32 -6.90 5.96 18.07
CA VAL A 32 -8.08 5.54 18.84
C VAL A 32 -9.05 4.78 17.94
N ALA A 33 -9.31 5.24 16.73
CA ALA A 33 -10.16 4.53 15.78
C ALA A 33 -9.57 3.15 15.44
N LEU A 34 -8.26 3.09 15.15
CA LEU A 34 -7.56 1.85 14.81
C LEU A 34 -7.57 0.83 15.96
N ALA A 35 -7.49 1.30 17.20
CA ALA A 35 -7.57 0.44 18.39
C ALA A 35 -9.01 0.04 18.75
N ALA A 36 -10.00 0.91 18.51
CA ALA A 36 -11.40 0.67 18.84
C ALA A 36 -12.09 -0.26 17.83
N LEU A 37 -11.71 -0.23 16.55
CA LEU A 37 -12.35 -1.02 15.50
C LEU A 37 -12.26 -2.54 15.74
N PRO A 38 -11.09 -3.14 16.05
CA PRO A 38 -11.00 -4.57 16.35
C PRO A 38 -11.87 -4.99 17.53
N VAL A 39 -11.94 -4.15 18.58
CA VAL A 39 -12.77 -4.41 19.77
C VAL A 39 -14.26 -4.34 19.41
N TYR A 40 -14.66 -3.31 18.66
CA TYR A 40 -16.03 -3.14 18.20
C TYR A 40 -16.49 -4.30 17.32
N TYR A 41 -15.69 -4.69 16.33
CA TYR A 41 -16.01 -5.83 15.47
C TYR A 41 -15.98 -7.16 16.21
N GLY A 42 -15.08 -7.34 17.18
CA GLY A 42 -15.07 -8.53 18.04
C GLY A 42 -16.35 -8.68 18.86
N ILE A 43 -16.82 -7.60 19.49
CA ILE A 43 -18.09 -7.59 20.24
C ILE A 43 -19.27 -7.83 19.30
N ARG A 44 -19.25 -7.21 18.10
CA ARG A 44 -20.28 -7.41 17.08
C ARG A 44 -20.35 -8.87 16.62
N ASP A 45 -19.20 -9.49 16.37
CA ASP A 45 -19.11 -10.89 15.95
C ASP A 45 -19.57 -11.85 17.05
N LEU A 46 -19.35 -11.52 18.34
CA LEU A 46 -19.89 -12.29 19.47
C LEU A 46 -21.40 -12.14 19.67
N THR A 47 -21.96 -10.96 19.38
CA THR A 47 -23.36 -10.61 19.72
C THR A 47 -24.35 -10.78 18.56
N HIS A 48 -23.95 -10.39 17.35
CA HIS A 48 -24.79 -10.46 16.15
C HIS A 48 -24.38 -11.62 15.24
N GLY A 49 -23.20 -12.20 15.50
CA GLY A 49 -22.62 -13.23 14.68
C GLY A 49 -22.26 -12.74 13.27
N TYR A 50 -21.65 -13.63 12.50
CA TYR A 50 -21.36 -13.39 11.09
C TYR A 50 -21.71 -14.61 10.26
N ALA A 51 -22.06 -14.37 8.99
CA ALA A 51 -22.32 -15.45 8.04
C ALA A 51 -21.01 -16.17 7.69
N ALA A 52 -20.91 -17.46 8.04
CA ALA A 52 -19.75 -18.30 7.75
C ALA A 52 -19.98 -19.25 6.56
N GLY A 53 -21.18 -19.23 5.97
CA GLY A 53 -21.57 -20.08 4.84
C GLY A 53 -23.09 -20.24 4.78
N ALA A 54 -23.58 -21.00 3.81
CA ALA A 54 -24.99 -21.38 3.74
C ALA A 54 -25.11 -22.89 3.50
N ILE A 55 -25.97 -23.54 4.28
CA ILE A 55 -26.34 -24.95 4.09
C ILE A 55 -27.82 -24.98 3.72
N HIS A 56 -28.14 -25.57 2.57
CA HIS A 56 -29.52 -25.66 2.04
C HIS A 56 -30.25 -24.31 1.98
N GLY A 57 -29.53 -23.23 1.63
CA GLY A 57 -30.09 -21.87 1.53
C GLY A 57 -30.26 -21.13 2.87
N HIS A 58 -29.96 -21.78 4.01
CA HIS A 58 -29.94 -21.12 5.32
C HIS A 58 -28.53 -20.66 5.68
N ALA A 59 -28.38 -19.38 6.05
CA ALA A 59 -27.11 -18.83 6.49
C ALA A 59 -26.69 -19.41 7.85
N LEU A 60 -25.47 -19.95 7.91
CA LEU A 60 -24.83 -20.37 9.15
C LEU A 60 -24.21 -19.14 9.81
N ILE A 61 -24.71 -18.79 10.99
CA ILE A 61 -24.23 -17.65 11.77
C ILE A 61 -23.33 -18.16 12.90
N HIS A 62 -22.05 -17.82 12.83
CA HIS A 62 -21.09 -18.10 13.91
C HIS A 62 -20.97 -16.91 14.85
N HIS A 63 -20.85 -17.19 16.15
CA HIS A 63 -20.69 -16.21 17.22
C HIS A 63 -19.33 -16.36 17.90
N ASP A 64 -18.26 -16.42 17.09
CA ASP A 64 -16.90 -16.71 17.54
C ASP A 64 -15.93 -15.57 17.20
N LEU A 65 -14.75 -15.54 17.83
CA LEU A 65 -13.71 -14.54 17.54
C LEU A 65 -12.79 -14.93 16.36
N SER A 66 -13.10 -15.98 15.62
CA SER A 66 -12.21 -16.52 14.58
C SER A 66 -11.90 -15.49 13.48
N ARG A 67 -12.84 -14.58 13.16
CA ARG A 67 -12.63 -13.50 12.20
C ARG A 67 -11.55 -12.51 12.61
N LEU A 68 -11.35 -12.28 13.91
CA LEU A 68 -10.27 -11.42 14.36
C LEU A 68 -8.91 -11.97 13.93
N GLY A 69 -8.71 -13.30 14.03
CA GLY A 69 -7.48 -13.94 13.58
C GLY A 69 -7.22 -13.74 12.08
N VAL A 70 -8.23 -13.97 11.25
CA VAL A 70 -8.14 -13.80 9.79
C VAL A 70 -7.90 -12.33 9.41
N ASN A 71 -8.65 -11.39 10.02
CA ASN A 71 -8.49 -9.96 9.77
C ASN A 71 -7.10 -9.44 10.13
N VAL A 72 -6.48 -9.97 11.21
CA VAL A 72 -5.11 -9.61 11.59
C VAL A 72 -4.11 -10.11 10.54
N VAL A 73 -4.28 -11.35 10.04
CA VAL A 73 -3.42 -11.90 9.00
C VAL A 73 -3.55 -11.12 7.69
N GLU A 74 -4.77 -10.80 7.27
CA GLU A 74 -5.03 -10.00 6.07
C GLU A 74 -4.50 -8.57 6.21
N GLY A 75 -4.71 -7.95 7.38
CA GLY A 75 -4.20 -6.61 7.68
C GLY A 75 -2.67 -6.56 7.68
N LEU A 76 -2.01 -7.55 8.26
CA LEU A 76 -0.55 -7.66 8.27
C LEU A 76 0.00 -7.92 6.86
N SER A 77 -0.63 -8.81 6.09
CA SER A 77 -0.25 -9.11 4.72
C SER A 77 -0.33 -7.88 3.81
N ASN A 78 -1.47 -7.17 3.84
CA ASN A 78 -1.62 -5.92 3.11
C ASN A 78 -0.64 -4.86 3.60
N GLY A 79 -0.52 -4.67 4.92
CA GLY A 79 0.43 -3.73 5.51
C GLY A 79 1.87 -3.98 5.08
N ALA A 80 2.30 -5.25 4.99
CA ALA A 80 3.62 -5.63 4.51
C ALA A 80 3.81 -5.26 3.02
N ILE A 81 2.80 -5.45 2.17
CA ILE A 81 2.83 -5.02 0.76
C ILE A 81 3.01 -3.50 0.68
N TRP A 82 2.20 -2.73 1.40
CA TRP A 82 2.32 -1.25 1.43
C TRP A 82 3.66 -0.78 1.99
N ALA A 83 4.16 -1.42 3.05
CA ALA A 83 5.47 -1.13 3.62
C ALA A 83 6.59 -1.41 2.63
N LEU A 84 6.54 -2.53 1.91
CA LEU A 84 7.52 -2.88 0.89
C LEU A 84 7.50 -1.89 -0.29
N ILE A 85 6.31 -1.49 -0.75
CA ILE A 85 6.15 -0.47 -1.78
C ILE A 85 6.73 0.87 -1.31
N ALA A 86 6.44 1.29 -0.07
CA ALA A 86 6.98 2.51 0.50
C ALA A 86 8.52 2.47 0.59
N ILE A 87 9.08 1.37 1.09
CA ILE A 87 10.54 1.15 1.13
C ILE A 87 11.13 1.24 -0.28
N GLY A 88 10.54 0.56 -1.26
CA GLY A 88 10.97 0.63 -2.67
C GLY A 88 10.99 2.06 -3.21
N TYR A 89 9.91 2.83 -2.96
CA TYR A 89 9.81 4.23 -3.38
C TYR A 89 10.89 5.11 -2.73
N THR A 90 11.15 4.92 -1.43
CA THR A 90 12.19 5.67 -0.70
C THR A 90 13.61 5.32 -1.16
N LEU A 91 13.89 4.06 -1.49
CA LEU A 91 15.20 3.62 -1.98
C LEU A 91 15.50 4.17 -3.38
N VAL A 92 14.54 4.08 -4.30
CA VAL A 92 14.71 4.59 -5.68
C VAL A 92 14.88 6.10 -5.67
N TYR A 93 14.02 6.82 -4.96
CA TYR A 93 14.15 8.27 -4.84
C TYR A 93 15.45 8.67 -4.11
N GLY A 94 15.86 7.92 -3.08
CA GLY A 94 17.09 8.19 -2.33
C GLY A 94 18.37 8.07 -3.14
N ILE A 95 18.39 7.26 -4.21
CA ILE A 95 19.56 7.11 -5.09
C ILE A 95 19.51 8.08 -6.27
N ILE A 96 18.34 8.22 -6.91
CA ILE A 96 18.22 8.90 -8.21
C ILE A 96 17.76 10.36 -8.03
N GLU A 97 17.12 10.70 -6.90
CA GLU A 97 16.51 12.02 -6.62
C GLU A 97 15.49 12.49 -7.67
N LEU A 98 14.92 11.56 -8.44
CA LEU A 98 13.91 11.81 -9.47
C LEU A 98 12.60 11.14 -9.09
N ILE A 99 11.48 11.81 -9.38
CA ILE A 99 10.13 11.28 -9.19
C ILE A 99 9.87 10.24 -10.28
N ASN A 100 9.72 8.97 -9.89
CA ASN A 100 9.43 7.86 -10.79
C ASN A 100 7.94 7.48 -10.70
N PHE A 101 7.15 7.87 -11.70
CA PHE A 101 5.73 7.48 -11.76
C PHE A 101 5.53 6.02 -12.19
N ALA A 102 6.45 5.47 -12.98
CA ALA A 102 6.35 4.11 -13.51
C ALA A 102 6.57 3.02 -12.44
N HIS A 103 6.98 3.38 -11.22
CA HIS A 103 7.24 2.40 -10.17
C HIS A 103 5.99 1.56 -9.82
N GLY A 104 4.82 2.20 -9.76
CA GLY A 104 3.54 1.52 -9.54
C GLY A 104 3.17 0.58 -10.68
N ASP A 105 3.47 0.96 -11.93
CA ASP A 105 3.16 0.14 -13.10
C ASP A 105 4.11 -1.07 -13.19
N VAL A 106 5.37 -0.94 -12.78
CA VAL A 106 6.29 -2.08 -12.66
C VAL A 106 5.79 -3.08 -11.61
N PHE A 107 5.24 -2.60 -10.49
CA PHE A 107 4.60 -3.46 -9.49
C PHE A 107 3.35 -4.17 -10.04
N MET A 108 2.53 -3.48 -10.84
CA MET A 108 1.39 -4.06 -11.54
C MET A 108 1.83 -5.19 -12.48
N ILE A 109 2.83 -4.96 -13.35
CA ILE A 109 3.36 -5.99 -14.25
C ILE A 109 3.91 -7.20 -13.47
N GLY A 110 4.59 -6.96 -12.35
CA GLY A 110 5.06 -8.03 -11.46
C GLY A 110 3.92 -8.87 -10.89
N SER A 111 2.84 -8.22 -10.46
CA SER A 111 1.65 -8.88 -9.95
C SER A 111 0.97 -9.73 -11.02
N PHE A 112 0.84 -9.20 -12.24
CA PHE A 112 0.25 -9.92 -13.38
C PHE A 112 1.11 -11.13 -13.78
N THR A 113 2.42 -10.96 -13.76
CA THR A 113 3.39 -12.05 -13.98
C THR A 113 3.19 -13.14 -12.93
N ALA A 114 3.13 -12.79 -11.64
CA ALA A 114 2.93 -13.76 -10.56
C ALA A 114 1.60 -14.53 -10.70
N VAL A 115 0.50 -13.85 -11.02
CA VAL A 115 -0.81 -14.50 -11.26
C VAL A 115 -0.77 -15.38 -12.52
N GLY A 116 -0.14 -14.92 -13.60
CA GLY A 116 0.03 -15.70 -14.82
C GLY A 116 0.88 -16.96 -14.59
N LEU A 117 1.92 -16.88 -13.77
CA LEU A 117 2.68 -18.07 -13.41
C LEU A 117 1.89 -19.03 -12.53
N TYR A 118 1.00 -18.53 -11.68
CA TYR A 118 0.13 -19.38 -10.88
C TYR A 118 -0.75 -20.29 -11.75
N SER A 119 -1.28 -19.75 -12.87
CA SER A 119 -2.04 -20.54 -13.85
C SER A 119 -1.15 -21.49 -14.65
N VAL A 120 0.04 -21.06 -15.07
CA VAL A 120 1.00 -21.90 -15.80
C VAL A 120 1.49 -23.09 -14.97
N PHE A 121 1.77 -22.88 -13.69
CA PHE A 121 2.18 -23.94 -12.78
C PHE A 121 1.04 -24.82 -12.29
N GLY A 122 -0.22 -24.49 -12.63
CA GLY A 122 -1.38 -25.28 -12.24
C GLY A 122 -1.56 -25.40 -10.72
N LEU A 123 -1.09 -24.40 -9.97
CA LEU A 123 -1.14 -24.40 -8.52
C LEU A 123 -2.60 -24.35 -8.08
N THR A 124 -3.04 -25.40 -7.40
CA THR A 124 -4.42 -25.58 -6.94
C THR A 124 -4.44 -25.91 -5.46
N THR A 125 -5.58 -25.73 -4.79
CA THR A 125 -5.75 -26.10 -3.38
C THR A 125 -5.61 -27.61 -3.14
N SER A 126 -5.65 -28.43 -4.20
CA SER A 126 -5.34 -29.87 -4.16
C SER A 126 -3.85 -30.19 -4.31
N THR A 127 -3.02 -29.19 -4.61
CA THR A 127 -1.56 -29.36 -4.67
C THR A 127 -1.04 -29.53 -3.26
N GLY A 128 -0.26 -30.59 -2.99
CA GLY A 128 0.32 -30.84 -1.68
C GLY A 128 1.15 -29.64 -1.19
N ALA A 129 1.27 -29.47 0.13
CA ALA A 129 1.91 -28.30 0.75
C ALA A 129 3.33 -28.01 0.19
N VAL A 130 4.11 -29.05 -0.09
CA VAL A 130 5.45 -28.93 -0.69
C VAL A 130 5.39 -28.34 -2.11
N GLY A 131 4.43 -28.77 -2.93
CA GLY A 131 4.24 -28.25 -4.28
C GLY A 131 3.82 -26.78 -4.30
N ILE A 132 2.96 -26.37 -3.35
CA ILE A 132 2.58 -24.97 -3.18
C ILE A 132 3.79 -24.12 -2.81
N VAL A 133 4.58 -24.55 -1.82
CA VAL A 133 5.77 -23.79 -1.38
C VAL A 133 6.80 -23.67 -2.50
N LEU A 134 7.10 -24.75 -3.21
CA LEU A 134 8.03 -24.72 -4.34
C LEU A 134 7.51 -23.85 -5.49
N GLY A 135 6.21 -23.94 -5.79
CA GLY A 135 5.56 -23.10 -6.78
C GLY A 135 5.65 -21.61 -6.43
N LEU A 136 5.39 -21.25 -5.17
CA LEU A 136 5.50 -19.88 -4.68
C LEU A 136 6.95 -19.36 -4.71
N LEU A 137 7.94 -20.19 -4.40
CA LEU A 137 9.35 -19.80 -4.52
C LEU A 137 9.75 -19.61 -5.99
N ALA A 138 9.29 -20.47 -6.89
CA ALA A 138 9.54 -20.33 -8.32
C ALA A 138 8.88 -19.07 -8.89
N THR A 139 7.61 -18.79 -8.54
CA THR A 139 6.94 -17.56 -8.97
C THR A 139 7.64 -16.32 -8.43
N LEU A 140 8.06 -16.34 -7.16
CA LEU A 140 8.83 -15.24 -6.57
C LEU A 140 10.11 -14.95 -7.36
N LEU A 141 10.93 -15.97 -7.63
CA LEU A 141 12.20 -15.79 -8.34
C LEU A 141 12.00 -15.29 -9.77
N ILE A 142 11.05 -15.87 -10.51
CA ILE A 142 10.79 -15.48 -11.90
C ILE A 142 10.24 -14.05 -11.94
N THR A 143 9.29 -13.70 -11.06
CA THR A 143 8.76 -12.33 -10.98
C THR A 143 9.84 -11.33 -10.58
N MET A 144 10.76 -11.68 -9.67
CA MET A 144 11.90 -10.81 -9.34
C MET A 144 12.78 -10.53 -10.56
N ILE A 145 13.08 -11.55 -11.37
CA ILE A 145 13.86 -11.39 -12.60
C ILE A 145 13.10 -10.51 -13.60
N VAL A 146 11.81 -10.73 -13.80
CA VAL A 146 10.99 -9.92 -14.72
C VAL A 146 10.93 -8.45 -14.28
N CYS A 147 10.62 -8.18 -13.02
CA CYS A 147 10.59 -6.80 -12.51
C CYS A 147 11.97 -6.13 -12.53
N GLY A 148 13.03 -6.87 -12.16
CA GLY A 148 14.40 -6.34 -12.15
C GLY A 148 14.90 -6.00 -13.56
N THR A 149 14.64 -6.88 -14.52
CA THR A 149 14.99 -6.64 -15.93
C THR A 149 14.18 -5.48 -16.52
N LEU A 150 12.88 -5.42 -16.24
CA LEU A 150 12.01 -4.32 -16.68
C LEU A 150 12.49 -2.97 -16.12
N ASN A 151 12.79 -2.89 -14.82
CA ASN A 151 13.27 -1.66 -14.21
C ASN A 151 14.64 -1.24 -14.76
N THR A 152 15.54 -2.20 -15.01
CA THR A 152 16.83 -1.94 -15.65
C THR A 152 16.67 -1.43 -17.08
N LEU A 153 15.68 -1.96 -17.82
CA LEU A 153 15.35 -1.52 -19.17
C LEU A 153 14.85 -0.07 -19.17
N ILE A 154 13.92 0.25 -18.26
CA ILE A 154 13.41 1.62 -18.09
C ILE A 154 14.56 2.56 -17.72
N GLU A 155 15.44 2.18 -16.79
CA GLU A 155 16.58 3.02 -16.46
C GLU A 155 17.48 3.27 -17.69
N ARG A 156 17.81 2.22 -18.45
CA ARG A 156 18.71 2.35 -19.61
C ARG A 156 18.10 3.15 -20.75
N VAL A 157 16.80 2.98 -21.03
CA VAL A 157 16.13 3.59 -22.19
C VAL A 157 15.55 4.96 -21.85
N ALA A 158 14.89 5.09 -20.70
CA ALA A 158 14.21 6.33 -20.31
C ALA A 158 15.17 7.30 -19.58
N TYR A 159 15.81 6.82 -18.51
CA TYR A 159 16.44 7.73 -17.55
C TYR A 159 17.90 8.03 -17.86
N ARG A 160 18.69 7.03 -18.24
CA ARG A 160 20.13 7.17 -18.50
C ARG A 160 20.45 8.21 -19.59
N PRO A 161 19.72 8.31 -20.71
CA PRO A 161 20.00 9.32 -21.74
C PRO A 161 19.64 10.74 -21.27
N LEU A 162 18.66 10.86 -20.37
CA LEU A 162 18.13 12.14 -19.91
C LEU A 162 18.81 12.68 -18.65
N ARG A 163 19.86 12.02 -18.13
CA ARG A 163 20.59 12.48 -16.92
C ARG A 163 21.20 13.89 -17.06
N ARG A 164 21.46 14.35 -18.28
CA ARG A 164 21.99 15.70 -18.55
C ARG A 164 20.91 16.72 -18.91
N ALA A 165 19.65 16.28 -19.03
CA ALA A 165 18.52 17.12 -19.39
C ALA A 165 17.93 17.82 -18.14
N PRO A 166 17.18 18.92 -18.31
CA PRO A 166 16.46 19.56 -17.21
C PRO A 166 15.50 18.58 -16.52
N LYS A 167 15.30 18.74 -15.20
CA LYS A 167 14.54 17.81 -14.33
C LYS A 167 13.10 17.52 -14.78
N LEU A 168 12.51 18.36 -15.62
CA LEU A 168 11.19 18.17 -16.20
C LEU A 168 11.16 17.06 -17.28
N ALA A 169 12.25 16.89 -18.05
CA ALA A 169 12.28 15.90 -19.12
C ALA A 169 12.18 14.44 -18.60
N PRO A 170 12.96 14.02 -17.58
CA PRO A 170 12.78 12.70 -16.97
C PRO A 170 11.38 12.45 -16.42
N LEU A 171 10.72 13.49 -15.89
CA LEU A 171 9.36 13.40 -15.35
C LEU A 171 8.34 13.06 -16.45
N ILE A 172 8.40 13.77 -17.58
CA ILE A 172 7.51 13.54 -18.73
C ILE A 172 7.75 12.14 -19.30
N THR A 173 9.02 11.72 -19.41
CA THR A 173 9.36 10.37 -19.88
C THR A 173 8.86 9.29 -18.91
N ALA A 174 8.95 9.52 -17.60
CA ALA A 174 8.40 8.60 -16.60
C ALA A 174 6.89 8.41 -16.76
N VAL A 175 6.14 9.50 -16.96
CA VAL A 175 4.69 9.45 -17.25
C VAL A 175 4.42 8.70 -18.56
N GLY A 176 5.20 8.98 -19.61
CA GLY A 176 5.07 8.28 -20.90
C GLY A 176 5.25 6.76 -20.77
N PHE A 177 6.28 6.33 -20.03
CA PHE A 177 6.50 4.90 -19.74
C PHE A 177 5.38 4.29 -18.89
N SER A 178 4.83 5.06 -17.94
CA SER A 178 3.70 4.62 -17.12
C SER A 178 2.50 4.24 -18.00
N PHE A 179 2.14 5.10 -18.96
CA PHE A 179 1.06 4.79 -19.91
C PHE A 179 1.37 3.60 -20.81
N ILE A 180 2.62 3.43 -21.27
CA ILE A 180 3.01 2.27 -22.07
C ILE A 180 2.81 0.99 -21.25
N LEU A 181 3.29 0.95 -20.01
CA LEU A 181 3.17 -0.22 -19.13
C LEU A 181 1.70 -0.52 -18.78
N GLN A 182 0.88 0.50 -18.54
CA GLN A 182 -0.55 0.33 -18.34
C GLN A 182 -1.23 -0.27 -19.56
N ASN A 183 -0.92 0.20 -20.77
CA ASN A 183 -1.47 -0.37 -22.00
C ASN A 183 -1.00 -1.82 -22.22
N VAL A 184 0.25 -2.14 -21.91
CA VAL A 184 0.74 -3.53 -21.92
C VAL A 184 -0.05 -4.39 -20.93
N GLY A 185 -0.32 -3.88 -19.73
CA GLY A 185 -1.16 -4.56 -18.75
C GLY A 185 -2.60 -4.76 -19.24
N LEU A 186 -3.18 -3.79 -19.94
CA LEU A 186 -4.54 -3.92 -20.51
C LEU A 186 -4.63 -4.94 -21.65
N LEU A 187 -3.53 -5.15 -22.39
CA LEU A 187 -3.43 -6.20 -23.40
C LEU A 187 -3.27 -7.60 -22.79
N TRP A 188 -2.98 -7.69 -21.51
CA TRP A 188 -2.88 -8.94 -20.76
C TRP A 188 -4.29 -9.51 -20.54
N ARG A 189 -4.77 -10.28 -21.51
CA ARG A 189 -6.03 -11.03 -21.46
C ARG A 189 -5.78 -12.51 -21.17
#